data_AF-A0A522AH98-F1
#
_entry.id   AF-A0A522AH98-F1
#
_cell.length_a   1.000
_cell.length_b   1.000
_cell.length_c   1.000
_cell.angle_alpha   90.00
_cell.angle_beta   90.00
_cell.angle_gamma   90.00
#
_symmetry.space_group_name_H-M   'P 1'
#
loop_
_entity.id
_entity.type
_entity.pdbx_description
1 polymer ?
#
loop_
_entity_poly.entity_id
_entity_poly.type
_entity_poly.pdbx_seq_one_letter_code
_entity_poly.pdbx_strand_id
1 'polypeptide(L)' 'LMPTFHPSYLLRNQAMAEKRKVWEDMLQVMEKLGMTISEKQRNYFLRG' A
#
# COMPACT_ATOMS: atom_id res chain seq x y z
N LEU A 1 -17.12 -13.40 1.18
CA LEU A 1 -15.92 -13.65 2.00
C LEU A 1 -14.83 -12.70 1.50
N MET A 2 -14.45 -11.69 2.29
CA MET A 2 -13.25 -10.91 1.98
C MET A 2 -12.05 -11.87 2.09
N PRO A 3 -11.17 -11.96 1.09
CA PRO A 3 -9.90 -12.66 1.28
C PRO A 3 -9.09 -11.80 2.24
N THR A 4 -9.15 -12.13 3.52
CA THR A 4 -8.25 -11.59 4.55
C THR A 4 -6.88 -12.19 4.27
N PHE A 5 -6.12 -11.51 3.41
CA PHE A 5 -4.71 -11.82 3.22
C PHE A 5 -4.02 -11.62 4.57
N HIS A 6 -3.59 -12.73 5.18
CA HIS A 6 -2.76 -12.67 6.39
C HIS A 6 -1.48 -11.87 6.05
N PRO A 7 -1.00 -10.94 6.88
CA PRO A 7 0.16 -10.08 6.56
C PRO A 7 1.41 -10.85 6.11
N SER A 8 1.55 -12.10 6.56
CA SER A 8 2.62 -13.03 6.13
C SER A 8 2.60 -13.40 4.64
N TYR A 9 1.48 -13.19 3.94
CA TYR A 9 1.37 -13.44 2.51
C TYR A 9 2.24 -12.46 1.69
N LEU A 10 2.30 -11.20 2.13
CA LEU A 10 3.16 -10.16 1.55
C LEU A 10 4.66 -10.45 1.73
N LEU A 11 5.02 -11.17 2.81
CA LEU A 11 6.41 -11.56 3.07
C LEU A 11 6.88 -12.68 2.15
N ARG A 12 5.96 -13.52 1.66
CA ARG A 12 6.26 -14.66 0.78
C ARG A 12 6.13 -14.31 -0.70
N ASN A 13 5.27 -13.36 -1.05
CA ASN A 13 5.00 -12.98 -2.43
C ASN A 13 5.65 -11.62 -2.74
N GLN A 14 6.83 -11.64 -3.39
CA GLN A 14 7.58 -10.44 -3.78
C GLN A 14 6.97 -9.69 -4.98
N ALA A 15 5.74 -10.00 -5.38
CA ALA A 15 5.09 -9.33 -6.49
C ALA A 15 4.92 -7.84 -6.18
N MET A 16 5.54 -6.97 -6.99
CA MET A 16 5.46 -5.51 -6.83
C MET A 16 4.01 -4.99 -6.83
N ALA A 17 3.11 -5.69 -7.53
CA ALA A 17 1.69 -5.40 -7.55
C ALA A 17 1.02 -5.52 -6.17
N GLU A 18 1.42 -6.50 -5.34
CA GLU A 18 0.84 -6.64 -3.98
C GLU A 18 1.35 -5.56 -3.03
N LYS A 19 2.65 -5.24 -3.11
CA LYS A 19 3.25 -4.14 -2.34
C LYS A 19 2.58 -2.80 -2.68
N ARG A 20 2.23 -2.57 -3.95
CA ARG A 20 1.50 -1.38 -4.38
C ARG A 20 0.09 -1.30 -3.78
N LYS A 21 -0.68 -2.40 -3.78
CA LYS A 21 -2.03 -2.41 -3.18
C LYS A 21 -2.00 -2.04 -1.70
N VAL A 22 -1.07 -2.65 -0.95
CA VAL A 22 -0.88 -2.36 0.48
C VAL A 22 -0.48 -0.91 0.70
N TRP A 23 0.37 -0.37 -0.18
CA TRP A 23 0.77 1.03 -0.12
C TRP A 23 -0.42 1.97 -0.34
N GLU A 24 -1.28 1.69 -1.32
CA GLU A 24 -2.49 2.45 -1.59
C GLU A 24 -3.47 2.42 -0.40
N ASP A 25 -3.59 1.27 0.28
CA ASP A 25 -4.37 1.15 1.52
C ASP A 25 -3.78 2.01 2.65
N MET A 26 -2.45 2.03 2.81
CA MET A 26 -1.79 2.86 3.82
C MET A 26 -1.96 4.36 3.54
N LEU A 27 -1.93 4.79 2.27
CA LEU A 27 -2.23 6.17 1.91
C LEU A 27 -3.65 6.56 2.32
N GLN A 28 -4.65 5.70 2.09
CA GLN A 28 -6.03 5.94 2.53
C GLN A 28 -6.16 6.04 4.06
N VAL A 29 -5.42 5.21 4.81
CA VAL A 29 -5.37 5.31 6.28
C VAL A 29 -4.77 6.65 6.70
N MET A 30 -3.67 7.07 6.08
CA MET A 30 -3.04 8.36 6.37
C MET A 30 -3.99 9.54 6.09
N GLU A 31 -4.77 9.49 5.00
CA GLU A 31 -5.80 10.50 4.72
C GLU A 31 -6.88 10.55 5.81
N LYS A 32 -7.35 9.39 6.27
CA LYS A 32 -8.32 9.31 7.39
C LYS A 32 -7.76 9.83 8.70
N LEU A 33 -6.46 9.67 8.93
CA LEU A 33 -5.76 10.19 10.11
C LEU A 33 -5.39 11.68 9.98
N GLY A 34 -5.70 12.34 8.85
CA GLY A 34 -5.36 13.74 8.61
C GLY A 34 -3.87 14.00 8.42
N MET A 35 -3.09 12.95 8.09
CA MET A 35 -1.65 13.08 7.86
C MET A 35 -1.38 13.71 6.50
N THR A 36 -0.38 14.58 6.43
CA THR A 36 0.08 15.15 5.15
C THR A 36 0.79 14.09 4.31
N ILE A 37 0.31 13.87 3.09
CA ILE A 37 0.91 12.93 2.13
C ILE A 37 1.59 13.73 1.03
N SER A 38 2.90 13.55 0.88
CA SER A 38 3.69 14.18 -0.17
C SER A 38 3.49 13.52 -1.54
N GLU A 39 3.74 14.26 -2.63
CA GLU A 39 3.72 13.72 -3.99
C GLU A 39 4.72 12.58 -4.18
N LYS A 40 5.85 12.59 -3.47
CA LYS A 40 6.83 11.50 -3.49
C LYS A 40 6.23 10.20 -2.95
N GLN A 41 5.41 10.28 -1.90
CA GLN A 41 4.72 9.11 -1.32
C GLN A 41 3.63 8.61 -2.26
N ARG A 42 2.84 9.49 -2.88
CA ARG A 42 1.83 9.09 -3.88
C ARG A 42 2.46 8.41 -5.10
N ASN A 43 3.62 8.90 -5.54
CA ASN A 43 4.29 8.43 -6.74
C ASN A 43 5.30 7.29 -6.50
N TYR A 44 5.43 6.78 -5.26
CA TYR A 44 6.47 5.82 -4.89
C TYR A 44 6.48 4.55 -5.76
N PHE A 45 5.31 4.03 -6.13
CA PHE A 45 5.16 2.88 -7.03
C PHE A 45 4.77 3.25 -8.49
N LEU A 46 4.66 4.54 -8.81
CA LEU A 46 4.26 5.03 -10.14
C LEU A 46 5.44 5.43 -11.02
N ARG A 47 6.62 5.67 -10.43
CA ARG A 47 7.86 5.90 -11.18
C ARG A 47 8.52 4.57 -11.51
N GLY A 48 8.17 4.03 -12.69
CA GLY A 48 8.95 3.00 -13.40
C GLY A 48 9.93 3.64 -14.36
#